data_AF-F9X6I4-F1
#
_entry.id   AF-F9X6I4-F1
#
_cell.length_a   1.000
_cell.length_b   1.000
_cell.length_c   1.000
_cell.angle_alpha   90.00
_cell.angle_beta   90.00
_cell.angle_gamma   90.00
#
_symmetry.space_group_name_H-M   'P 1'
#
loop_
_entity.id
_entity.type
_entity.pdbx_description
1 polymer ?
#
loop_
_entity_poly.entity_id
_entity_poly.type
_entity_poly.pdbx_seq_one_letter_code
_entity_poly.pdbx_strand_id
1 'polypeptide(L)'
;MADTKTTTVLPKLPLPLPQVKKSQNITPLQSLLAGSIAGGVEASITYPFEFAKTRAQLKVPSNLPTASPFRLLQQTVSSEGLAGLYTGCGALVVGTALKAGVRFTTFDAIRNALADEQGRLSSARGVFAGMLAGATESVIAVTPTERIKTALIDDAKGAKRFRSTMHGISILIQEQGLAGIYRGLVSTTAKQAGTSAVRMGAYNAMRSQYQTRYGTPPVRVYETFAMGAIAGVATVYATQPL
;
A
#
# COMPACT_ATOMS: atom_id res chain seq x y z
N MET A 1 -43.67 63.81 -20.73
CA MET A 1 -42.52 63.85 -19.82
C MET A 1 -42.73 62.76 -18.78
N ALA A 2 -41.99 61.66 -18.88
CA ALA A 2 -42.11 60.51 -18.00
C ALA A 2 -40.89 60.46 -17.08
N ASP A 3 -41.13 60.50 -15.77
CA ASP A 3 -40.11 60.50 -14.73
C ASP A 3 -39.38 59.15 -14.67
N THR A 4 -38.06 59.22 -14.76
CA THR A 4 -37.15 58.07 -14.72
C THR A 4 -36.87 57.71 -13.26
N LYS A 5 -37.43 56.59 -12.78
CA LYS A 5 -37.12 56.03 -11.46
C LYS A 5 -35.72 55.40 -11.46
N THR A 6 -34.75 56.11 -10.89
CA THR A 6 -33.43 55.58 -10.55
C THR A 6 -33.58 54.48 -9.50
N THR A 7 -33.37 53.22 -9.91
CA THR A 7 -33.37 52.07 -9.01
C THR A 7 -31.97 51.91 -8.41
N THR A 8 -31.79 52.38 -7.18
CA THR A 8 -30.54 52.27 -6.43
C THR A 8 -30.31 50.80 -6.06
N VAL A 9 -29.34 50.16 -6.71
CA VAL A 9 -28.96 48.76 -6.44
C VAL A 9 -28.18 48.72 -5.12
N LEU A 10 -28.78 48.16 -4.07
CA LEU A 10 -28.10 47.90 -2.80
C LEU A 10 -26.89 46.96 -3.01
N PRO A 11 -25.74 47.18 -2.34
CA PRO A 11 -24.61 46.26 -2.41
C PRO A 11 -25.01 44.92 -1.78
N LYS A 12 -24.89 43.84 -2.56
CA LYS A 12 -25.11 42.47 -2.06
C LYS A 12 -24.16 42.20 -0.90
N LEU A 13 -24.72 41.89 0.27
CA LEU A 13 -23.99 41.42 1.44
C LEU A 13 -23.10 40.22 1.02
N PRO A 14 -21.81 40.14 1.40
CA PRO A 14 -21.00 38.96 1.10
C PRO A 14 -21.64 37.73 1.76
N LEU A 15 -21.89 36.70 0.95
CA LEU A 15 -22.34 35.39 1.41
C LEU A 15 -21.43 34.90 2.55
N PRO A 16 -21.98 34.36 3.66
CA PRO A 16 -21.17 33.74 4.69
C PRO A 16 -20.29 32.67 4.07
N LEU A 17 -18.96 32.79 4.24
CA LEU A 17 -18.02 31.79 3.76
C LEU A 17 -18.40 30.41 4.35
N PRO A 18 -18.40 29.33 3.55
CA PRO A 18 -18.66 27.99 4.05
C PRO A 18 -17.74 27.68 5.24
N GLN A 19 -18.33 27.50 6.42
CA GLN A 19 -17.61 27.16 7.64
C GLN A 19 -16.94 25.80 7.43
N VAL A 20 -15.62 25.79 7.25
CA VAL A 20 -14.83 24.56 7.16
C VAL A 20 -14.99 23.83 8.49
N LYS A 21 -15.68 22.69 8.46
CA LYS A 21 -15.94 21.82 9.62
C LYS A 21 -14.60 21.55 10.32
N LYS A 22 -14.43 22.00 11.56
CA LYS A 22 -13.24 21.77 12.39
C LYS A 22 -12.91 20.27 12.33
N SER A 23 -11.74 19.93 11.81
CA SER A 23 -11.18 18.57 11.87
C SER A 23 -11.27 18.09 13.32
N GLN A 24 -12.03 17.04 13.58
CA GLN A 24 -11.99 16.40 14.89
C GLN A 24 -10.54 15.99 15.17
N ASN A 25 -10.04 16.27 16.37
CA ASN A 25 -8.71 15.85 16.78
C ASN A 25 -8.75 14.32 17.01
N ILE A 26 -8.60 13.56 15.93
CA ILE A 26 -8.46 12.11 16.01
C ILE A 26 -7.15 11.82 16.72
N THR A 27 -7.21 11.07 17.81
CA THR A 27 -5.98 10.70 18.54
C THR A 27 -5.17 9.70 17.70
N PRO A 28 -3.82 9.70 17.80
CA PRO A 28 -2.99 8.72 17.09
C PRO A 28 -3.43 7.27 17.32
N LEU A 29 -3.90 6.96 18.54
CA LEU A 29 -4.44 5.64 18.88
C LEU A 29 -5.75 5.32 18.14
N GLN A 30 -6.66 6.30 18.01
CA GLN A 30 -7.89 6.12 17.22
C GLN A 30 -7.58 5.89 15.74
N SER A 31 -6.63 6.64 15.17
CA SER A 31 -6.16 6.43 13.79
C SER A 31 -5.52 5.06 13.61
N LEU A 32 -4.71 4.61 14.58
CA LEU A 32 -4.07 3.30 14.56
C LEU A 32 -5.08 2.16 14.62
N LEU A 33 -6.07 2.24 15.53
CA LEU A 33 -7.13 1.25 15.65
C LEU A 33 -8.01 1.19 14.40
N ALA A 34 -8.43 2.35 13.90
CA ALA A 34 -9.22 2.43 12.67
C ALA A 34 -8.46 1.86 11.47
N GLY A 35 -7.18 2.20 11.33
CA GLY A 35 -6.30 1.67 10.28
C GLY A 35 -6.07 0.17 10.41
N SER A 36 -5.91 -0.34 11.63
CA SER A 36 -5.71 -1.77 11.90
C SER A 36 -6.96 -2.59 11.56
N ILE A 37 -8.16 -2.11 11.93
CA ILE A 37 -9.42 -2.78 11.59
C ILE A 37 -9.63 -2.74 10.07
N ALA A 38 -9.45 -1.57 9.45
CA ALA A 38 -9.57 -1.43 8.00
C ALA A 38 -8.62 -2.38 7.26
N GLY A 39 -7.35 -2.43 7.67
CA GLY A 39 -6.34 -3.33 7.08
C GLY A 39 -6.63 -4.80 7.35
N GLY A 40 -7.19 -5.16 8.51
CA GLY A 40 -7.60 -6.54 8.81
C GLY A 40 -8.76 -7.01 7.94
N VAL A 41 -9.75 -6.14 7.70
CA VAL A 41 -10.87 -6.42 6.79
C VAL A 41 -10.38 -6.53 5.35
N GLU A 42 -9.53 -5.59 4.91
CA GLU A 42 -8.89 -5.64 3.59
C GLU A 42 -8.12 -6.95 3.39
N ALA A 43 -7.25 -7.32 4.33
CA ALA A 43 -6.47 -8.55 4.28
C ALA A 43 -7.38 -9.77 4.20
N SER A 44 -8.45 -9.82 4.99
CA SER A 44 -9.39 -10.94 4.99
C SER A 44 -10.09 -11.11 3.62
N ILE A 45 -10.53 -10.00 3.02
CA ILE A 45 -11.21 -10.02 1.71
C ILE A 45 -10.23 -10.38 0.58
N THR A 46 -9.00 -9.89 0.65
CA THR A 46 -8.00 -10.04 -0.42
C THR A 46 -7.18 -11.33 -0.32
N TYR A 47 -7.11 -11.96 0.85
CA TYR A 47 -6.27 -13.13 1.10
C TYR A 47 -6.50 -14.30 0.12
N PRO A 48 -7.74 -14.66 -0.28
CA PRO A 48 -7.95 -15.70 -1.27
C PRO A 48 -7.16 -15.49 -2.56
N PHE A 49 -7.06 -14.25 -3.04
CA PHE A 49 -6.30 -13.93 -4.26
C PHE A 49 -4.79 -14.05 -4.04
N GLU A 50 -4.28 -13.61 -2.89
CA GLU A 50 -2.88 -13.79 -2.49
C GLU A 50 -2.52 -15.28 -2.35
N PHE A 51 -3.41 -16.08 -1.77
CA PHE A 51 -3.26 -17.53 -1.68
C PHE A 51 -3.20 -18.17 -3.07
N ALA A 52 -4.13 -17.84 -3.96
CA ALA A 52 -4.16 -18.38 -5.32
C ALA A 52 -2.90 -18.00 -6.10
N LYS A 53 -2.47 -16.74 -6.02
CA LYS A 53 -1.24 -16.25 -6.63
C LYS A 53 -0.02 -17.00 -6.10
N THR A 54 0.10 -17.16 -4.79
CA THR A 54 1.23 -17.85 -4.16
C THR A 54 1.26 -19.33 -4.56
N ARG A 55 0.13 -20.04 -4.50
CA ARG A 55 0.06 -21.45 -4.92
C ARG A 55 0.36 -21.63 -6.42
N ALA A 56 -0.10 -20.72 -7.27
CA ALA A 56 0.22 -20.73 -8.71
C ALA A 56 1.72 -20.51 -8.95
N GLN A 57 2.34 -19.59 -8.22
CA GLN A 57 3.79 -19.33 -8.31
C GLN A 57 4.64 -20.51 -7.82
N LEU A 58 4.13 -21.30 -6.86
CA LEU A 58 4.83 -22.46 -6.28
C LEU A 58 4.64 -23.78 -7.04
N LYS A 59 3.62 -23.92 -7.91
CA LYS A 59 3.22 -25.21 -8.54
C LYS A 59 3.90 -25.54 -9.88
N VAL A 60 4.97 -24.84 -10.28
CA VAL A 60 5.65 -25.08 -11.56
C VAL A 60 6.96 -25.84 -11.29
N PRO A 61 6.95 -27.18 -11.26
CA PRO A 61 6.86 -27.93 -12.51
C PRO A 61 5.98 -29.19 -12.40
N SER A 62 4.86 -29.20 -13.10
CA SER A 62 4.21 -30.44 -13.53
C SER A 62 3.47 -30.13 -14.82
N ASN A 63 3.45 -31.08 -15.76
CA ASN A 63 2.82 -30.98 -17.09
C ASN A 63 1.28 -30.80 -17.04
N LEU A 64 0.72 -30.27 -15.95
CA LEU A 64 -0.68 -29.92 -15.83
C LEU A 64 -0.88 -28.48 -16.34
N PRO A 65 -1.95 -28.23 -17.11
CA PRO A 65 -2.32 -26.88 -17.53
C PRO A 65 -2.37 -25.95 -16.32
N THR A 66 -1.85 -24.73 -16.47
CA THR A 66 -1.93 -23.64 -15.49
C THR A 66 -3.38 -23.54 -15.00
N ALA A 67 -3.68 -24.12 -13.83
CA ALA A 67 -5.04 -24.14 -13.34
C ALA A 67 -5.48 -22.69 -13.15
N SER A 68 -6.62 -22.32 -13.75
CA SER A 68 -7.25 -21.02 -13.51
C SER A 68 -7.23 -20.74 -11.99
N PRO A 69 -6.81 -19.54 -11.53
CA PRO A 69 -6.79 -19.19 -10.11
C PRO A 69 -8.12 -19.52 -9.41
N PHE A 70 -9.25 -19.33 -10.10
CA PHE A 70 -10.57 -19.69 -9.62
C PHE A 70 -10.77 -21.20 -9.43
N ARG A 71 -10.24 -22.03 -10.34
CA ARG A 71 -10.28 -23.49 -10.20
C ARG A 71 -9.43 -23.95 -9.03
N LEU A 72 -8.28 -23.33 -8.80
CA LEU A 72 -7.43 -23.63 -7.64
C LEU A 72 -8.14 -23.28 -6.32
N LEU A 73 -8.84 -22.14 -6.27
CA LEU A 73 -9.66 -21.74 -5.14
C LEU A 73 -10.78 -22.76 -4.89
N GLN A 74 -11.56 -23.08 -5.93
CA GLN A 74 -12.65 -24.07 -5.85
C GLN A 74 -12.14 -25.42 -5.35
N GLN A 75 -11.04 -25.91 -5.93
CA GLN A 75 -10.43 -27.18 -5.53
C GLN A 75 -10.00 -27.17 -4.06
N THR A 76 -9.37 -26.08 -3.60
CA THR A 76 -8.93 -25.94 -2.21
C THR A 76 -10.11 -25.93 -1.25
N VAL A 77 -11.19 -25.21 -1.59
CA VAL A 77 -12.40 -25.18 -0.77
C VAL A 77 -13.06 -26.56 -0.71
N SER A 78 -13.10 -27.30 -1.82
CA SER A 78 -13.65 -28.67 -1.85
C SER A 78 -12.80 -29.68 -1.08
N SER A 79 -11.48 -29.52 -1.01
CA SER A 79 -10.58 -30.51 -0.38
C SER A 79 -10.20 -30.18 1.07
N GLU A 80 -9.94 -28.90 1.38
CA GLU A 80 -9.42 -28.41 2.67
C GLU A 80 -10.45 -27.52 3.40
N GLY A 81 -11.60 -27.24 2.78
CA GLY A 81 -12.59 -26.32 3.31
C GLY A 81 -12.19 -24.85 3.22
N LEU A 82 -13.05 -23.97 3.74
CA LEU A 82 -12.77 -22.53 3.79
C LEU A 82 -11.56 -22.19 4.68
N ALA A 83 -11.32 -22.96 5.74
CA ALA A 83 -10.15 -22.74 6.60
C ALA A 83 -8.83 -22.96 5.85
N GLY A 84 -8.76 -23.95 4.95
CA GLY A 84 -7.59 -24.20 4.12
C GLY A 84 -7.17 -22.99 3.29
N LEU A 85 -8.14 -22.22 2.79
CA LEU A 85 -7.92 -21.01 2.01
C LEU A 85 -7.24 -19.88 2.80
N TYR A 86 -7.40 -19.85 4.13
CA TYR A 86 -6.80 -18.84 5.02
C TYR A 86 -5.50 -19.32 5.69
N THR A 87 -5.00 -20.51 5.33
CA THR A 87 -3.73 -21.02 5.83
C THR A 87 -2.59 -20.07 5.47
N GLY A 88 -1.88 -19.58 6.48
CA GLY A 88 -0.77 -18.62 6.31
C GLY A 88 -1.18 -17.13 6.39
N CYS A 89 -2.48 -16.82 6.52
CA CYS A 89 -2.96 -15.43 6.58
C CYS A 89 -2.35 -14.66 7.74
N GLY A 90 -2.27 -15.28 8.93
CA GLY A 90 -1.64 -14.66 10.10
C GLY A 90 -0.18 -14.25 9.85
N ALA A 91 0.60 -15.08 9.15
CA ALA A 91 1.99 -14.74 8.82
C ALA A 91 2.08 -13.54 7.86
N LEU A 92 1.17 -13.46 6.89
CA LEU A 92 1.07 -12.32 5.97
C LEU A 92 0.66 -11.03 6.71
N VAL A 93 -0.30 -11.11 7.62
CA VAL A 93 -0.73 -9.98 8.45
C VAL A 93 0.41 -9.49 9.33
N VAL A 94 1.09 -10.38 10.06
CA VAL A 94 2.23 -10.04 10.91
C VAL A 94 3.36 -9.42 10.08
N GLY A 95 3.69 -10.00 8.92
CA GLY A 95 4.71 -9.46 8.03
C GLY A 95 4.39 -8.06 7.50
N THR A 96 3.10 -7.79 7.20
CA THR A 96 2.63 -6.48 6.75
C THR A 96 2.65 -5.46 7.89
N ALA A 97 2.20 -5.86 9.08
CA ALA A 97 2.24 -5.03 10.28
C ALA A 97 3.67 -4.65 10.66
N LEU A 98 4.62 -5.58 10.55
CA LEU A 98 6.05 -5.31 10.80
C LEU A 98 6.61 -4.25 9.83
N LYS A 99 6.34 -4.39 8.52
CA LYS A 99 6.75 -3.40 7.50
C LYS A 99 6.17 -2.01 7.82
N ALA A 100 4.87 -1.96 8.11
CA ALA A 100 4.20 -0.72 8.49
C ALA A 100 4.79 -0.12 9.77
N GLY A 101 5.06 -0.94 10.79
CA GLY A 101 5.69 -0.51 12.04
C GLY A 101 7.05 0.14 11.81
N VAL A 102 7.95 -0.51 11.07
CA VAL A 102 9.26 0.07 10.73
C VAL A 102 9.11 1.41 10.03
N ARG A 103 8.20 1.49 9.05
CA ARG A 103 7.94 2.73 8.30
C ARG A 103 7.46 3.85 9.21
N PHE A 104 6.43 3.61 10.04
CA PHE A 104 5.83 4.64 10.88
C PHE A 104 6.77 5.07 12.01
N THR A 105 7.43 4.13 12.69
CA THR A 105 8.39 4.47 13.75
C THR A 105 9.56 5.28 13.20
N THR A 106 10.09 4.89 12.02
CA THR A 106 11.17 5.65 11.38
C THR A 106 10.69 7.02 10.92
N PHE A 107 9.49 7.10 10.32
CA PHE A 107 8.90 8.36 9.91
C PHE A 107 8.72 9.31 11.10
N ASP A 108 8.16 8.82 12.21
CA ASP A 108 7.95 9.62 13.42
C ASP A 108 9.27 10.09 14.04
N ALA A 109 10.29 9.22 14.09
CA ALA A 109 11.62 9.60 14.59
C ALA A 109 12.26 10.71 13.74
N ILE A 110 12.24 10.56 12.40
CA ILE A 110 12.81 11.55 11.48
C ILE A 110 11.98 12.83 11.48
N ARG A 111 10.65 12.70 11.53
CA ARG A 111 9.74 13.84 11.64
C ARG A 111 10.07 14.65 12.89
N ASN A 112 10.18 14.00 14.06
CA ASN A 112 10.49 14.69 15.31
C ASN A 112 11.87 15.36 15.28
N ALA A 113 12.84 14.78 14.56
CA ALA A 113 14.16 15.39 14.36
C ALA A 113 14.16 16.59 13.39
N LEU A 114 13.23 16.64 12.43
CA LEU A 114 13.16 17.70 11.39
C LEU A 114 12.09 18.77 11.65
N ALA A 115 11.26 18.59 12.68
CA ALA A 115 10.22 19.52 13.09
C ALA A 115 10.80 20.86 13.55
N ASP A 116 10.07 21.95 13.31
CA ASP A 116 10.39 23.26 13.88
C ASP A 116 10.04 23.31 15.39
N GLU A 117 10.40 24.40 16.06
CA GLU A 117 10.10 24.62 17.49
C GLU A 117 8.58 24.59 17.81
N GLN A 118 7.73 24.73 16.79
CA GLN A 118 6.28 24.63 16.90
C GLN A 118 5.74 23.23 16.56
N GLY A 119 6.62 22.24 16.36
CA GLY A 119 6.27 20.86 16.06
C GLY A 119 5.74 20.63 14.63
N ARG A 120 5.94 21.59 13.72
CA ARG A 120 5.45 21.54 12.34
C ARG A 120 6.57 21.10 11.39
N LEU A 121 6.20 20.34 10.36
CA LEU A 121 7.08 20.10 9.21
C LEU A 121 6.58 20.85 7.99
N SER A 122 7.51 21.48 7.29
CA SER A 122 7.26 21.93 5.92
C SER A 122 6.99 20.73 5.00
N SER A 123 6.22 20.94 3.93
CA SER A 123 5.91 19.87 2.97
C SER A 123 7.16 19.21 2.40
N ALA A 124 8.22 19.99 2.13
CA ALA A 124 9.50 19.46 1.64
C ALA A 124 10.20 18.55 2.67
N ARG A 125 10.26 18.96 3.94
CA ARG A 125 10.83 18.13 5.01
C ARG A 125 10.00 16.88 5.27
N GLY A 126 8.67 16.99 5.17
CA GLY A 126 7.76 15.85 5.30
C GLY A 126 7.96 14.81 4.19
N VAL A 127 8.15 15.26 2.94
CA VAL A 127 8.50 14.38 1.82
C VAL A 127 9.86 13.70 2.07
N PHE A 128 10.88 14.47 2.47
CA PHE A 128 12.20 13.91 2.77
C PHE A 128 12.16 12.88 3.90
N ALA A 129 11.43 13.17 4.99
CA ALA A 129 11.22 12.22 6.09
C ALA A 129 10.52 10.93 5.60
N GLY A 130 9.52 11.07 4.73
CA GLY A 130 8.83 9.94 4.10
C GLY A 130 9.76 9.08 3.24
N MET A 131 10.66 9.71 2.48
CA MET A 131 11.65 9.01 1.65
C MET A 131 12.64 8.23 2.50
N LEU A 132 13.20 8.85 3.54
CA LEU A 132 14.15 8.17 4.44
C LEU A 132 13.49 7.03 5.23
N ALA A 133 12.24 7.23 5.68
CA ALA A 133 11.47 6.17 6.32
C ALA A 133 11.22 4.99 5.38
N GLY A 134 10.87 5.26 4.12
CA GLY A 134 10.69 4.24 3.09
C GLY A 134 11.99 3.50 2.73
N ALA A 135 13.13 4.21 2.68
CA ALA A 135 14.44 3.59 2.47
C ALA A 135 14.79 2.64 3.62
N THR A 136 14.55 3.07 4.86
CA THR A 136 14.79 2.26 6.07
C THR A 136 13.87 1.04 6.11
N GLU A 137 12.58 1.21 5.83
CA GLU A 137 11.62 0.10 5.66
C GLU A 137 12.11 -0.89 4.60
N SER A 138 12.62 -0.37 3.47
CA SER A 138 13.09 -1.19 2.37
C SER A 138 14.28 -2.07 2.76
N VAL A 139 15.23 -1.52 3.53
CA VAL A 139 16.41 -2.24 4.01
C VAL A 139 16.03 -3.25 5.10
N ILE A 140 15.26 -2.83 6.11
CA ILE A 140 15.02 -3.64 7.31
C ILE A 140 13.98 -4.72 7.07
N ALA A 141 12.93 -4.43 6.31
CA ALA A 141 11.75 -5.29 6.23
C ALA A 141 11.44 -5.78 4.80
N VAL A 142 11.46 -4.91 3.80
CA VAL A 142 11.00 -5.29 2.45
C VAL A 142 11.98 -6.23 1.76
N THR A 143 13.24 -5.84 1.65
CA THR A 143 14.27 -6.60 0.92
C THR A 143 14.49 -8.00 1.48
N PRO A 144 14.74 -8.18 2.78
CA PRO A 144 14.91 -9.53 3.33
C PRO A 144 13.65 -10.40 3.09
N THR A 145 12.47 -9.85 3.33
CA THR A 145 11.20 -10.59 3.15
C THR A 145 10.99 -11.01 1.70
N GLU A 146 11.24 -10.10 0.75
CA GLU A 146 11.04 -10.37 -0.68
C GLU A 146 12.10 -11.36 -1.21
N ARG A 147 13.34 -11.26 -0.72
CA ARG A 147 14.41 -12.19 -1.05
C ARG A 147 14.13 -13.62 -0.55
N ILE A 148 13.64 -13.74 0.68
CA ILE A 148 13.25 -15.04 1.25
C ILE A 148 12.05 -15.61 0.48
N LYS A 149 11.03 -14.77 0.19
CA LYS A 149 9.85 -15.19 -0.58
C LYS A 149 10.23 -15.69 -1.97
N THR A 150 11.08 -14.96 -2.69
CA THR A 150 11.55 -15.37 -4.02
C THR A 150 12.40 -16.64 -3.96
N ALA A 151 13.27 -16.81 -2.95
CA ALA A 151 14.03 -18.04 -2.75
C ALA A 151 13.12 -19.25 -2.52
N LEU A 152 12.09 -19.11 -1.67
CA LEU A 152 11.11 -20.17 -1.44
C LEU A 152 10.30 -20.52 -2.69
N ILE A 153 9.96 -19.50 -3.49
CA ILE A 153 9.26 -19.71 -4.77
C ILE A 153 10.14 -20.46 -5.76
N ASP A 154 11.41 -20.08 -5.87
CA ASP A 154 12.38 -20.74 -6.74
C ASP A 154 12.65 -22.20 -6.31
N ASP A 155 12.83 -22.43 -5.01
CA ASP A 155 13.03 -23.77 -4.44
C ASP A 155 11.83 -24.69 -4.66
N ALA A 156 10.61 -24.16 -4.56
CA ALA A 156 9.39 -24.92 -4.83
C ALA A 156 9.23 -25.31 -6.31
N LYS A 157 9.85 -24.55 -7.23
CA LYS A 157 9.89 -24.87 -8.66
C LYS A 157 10.98 -25.89 -9.01
N GLY A 158 11.98 -26.06 -8.16
CA GLY A 158 13.11 -26.96 -8.37
C GLY A 158 13.04 -28.23 -7.53
N ALA A 159 14.22 -28.79 -7.23
CA ALA A 159 14.37 -29.87 -6.28
C ALA A 159 14.26 -29.28 -4.86
N LYS A 160 13.06 -29.34 -4.25
CA LYS A 160 12.73 -28.86 -2.89
C LYS A 160 13.90 -29.03 -1.90
N ARG A 161 14.72 -28.00 -1.75
CA ARG A 161 15.91 -27.97 -0.89
C ARG A 161 15.57 -27.44 0.49
N PHE A 162 14.51 -26.63 0.62
CA PHE A 162 14.08 -26.04 1.88
C PHE A 162 13.00 -26.87 2.55
N ARG A 163 13.30 -27.37 3.75
CA ARG A 163 12.34 -28.11 4.60
C ARG A 163 11.34 -27.19 5.30
N SER A 164 11.73 -25.93 5.52
CA SER A 164 10.90 -24.88 6.12
C SER A 164 11.45 -23.50 5.76
N THR A 165 10.66 -22.44 5.96
CA THR A 165 11.12 -21.05 5.77
C THR A 165 12.36 -20.74 6.59
N MET A 166 12.42 -21.16 7.86
CA MET A 166 13.57 -20.92 8.73
C MET A 166 14.79 -21.71 8.30
N HIS A 167 14.61 -22.95 7.83
CA HIS A 167 15.68 -23.76 7.27
C HIS A 167 16.23 -23.14 5.98
N GLY A 168 15.36 -22.63 5.10
CA GLY A 168 15.77 -21.92 3.90
C GLY A 168 16.55 -20.64 4.19
N ILE A 169 16.12 -19.86 5.20
CA ILE A 169 16.86 -18.68 5.66
C ILE A 169 18.24 -19.08 6.18
N SER A 170 18.33 -20.12 7.02
CA SER A 170 19.60 -20.60 7.56
C SER A 170 20.57 -21.04 6.46
N ILE A 171 20.08 -21.79 5.47
CA ILE A 171 20.87 -22.20 4.32
C ILE A 171 21.32 -20.99 3.48
N LEU A 172 20.43 -20.02 3.23
CA LEU A 172 20.79 -18.81 2.49
C LEU A 172 21.93 -18.05 3.16
N ILE A 173 21.86 -17.91 4.49
CA ILE A 173 22.90 -17.22 5.27
C ILE A 173 24.20 -18.03 5.26
N GLN A 174 24.14 -19.36 5.39
CA GLN A 174 25.33 -20.21 5.38
C GLN A 174 26.06 -20.19 4.04
N GLU A 175 25.33 -20.13 2.92
CA GLU A 175 25.93 -20.18 1.58
C GLU A 175 26.31 -18.81 1.02
N GLN A 176 25.46 -17.80 1.22
CA GLN A 176 25.60 -16.48 0.58
C GLN A 176 25.92 -15.37 1.58
N GLY A 177 26.00 -15.71 2.87
CA GLY A 177 26.16 -14.73 3.94
C GLY A 177 24.96 -13.78 4.06
N LEU A 178 25.12 -12.75 4.87
CA LEU A 178 24.13 -11.67 5.00
C LEU A 178 23.95 -10.90 3.68
N ALA A 179 25.01 -10.77 2.87
CA ALA A 179 24.94 -10.12 1.57
C ALA A 179 23.93 -10.80 0.62
N GLY A 180 23.76 -12.12 0.71
CA GLY A 180 22.76 -12.87 -0.06
C GLY A 180 21.32 -12.46 0.21
N ILE A 181 21.01 -12.02 1.44
CA ILE A 181 19.67 -11.52 1.84
C ILE A 181 19.38 -10.15 1.20
N TYR A 182 20.41 -9.34 0.98
CA TYR A 182 20.29 -8.01 0.39
C TYR A 182 20.51 -7.98 -1.13
N ARG A 183 20.79 -9.13 -1.75
CA ARG A 183 20.94 -9.23 -3.20
C ARG A 183 19.60 -8.93 -3.87
N GLY A 184 19.55 -7.83 -4.61
CA GLY A 184 18.32 -7.32 -5.23
C GLY A 184 17.67 -6.15 -4.48
N LEU A 185 18.33 -5.59 -3.45
CA LEU A 185 17.89 -4.37 -2.74
C LEU A 185 17.52 -3.25 -3.74
N VAL A 186 18.45 -2.86 -4.61
CA VAL A 186 18.23 -1.77 -5.58
C VAL A 186 17.01 -2.05 -6.46
N SER A 187 16.90 -3.27 -7.01
CA SER A 187 15.76 -3.67 -7.84
C SER A 187 14.44 -3.63 -7.07
N THR A 188 14.44 -4.11 -5.83
CA THR A 188 13.25 -4.15 -4.97
C THR A 188 12.81 -2.75 -4.57
N THR A 189 13.75 -1.91 -4.15
CA THR A 189 13.50 -0.50 -3.82
C THR A 189 13.02 0.27 -5.04
N ALA A 190 13.66 0.10 -6.21
CA ALA A 190 13.26 0.75 -7.45
C ALA A 190 11.84 0.34 -7.87
N LYS A 191 11.50 -0.94 -7.77
CA LYS A 191 10.15 -1.44 -8.01
C LYS A 191 9.13 -0.77 -7.08
N GLN A 192 9.39 -0.74 -5.78
CA GLN A 192 8.48 -0.11 -4.80
C GLN A 192 8.33 1.40 -5.00
N ALA A 193 9.43 2.08 -5.35
CA ALA A 193 9.42 3.49 -5.69
C ALA A 193 8.57 3.74 -6.95
N GLY A 194 8.76 2.93 -8.00
CA GLY A 194 7.96 2.98 -9.22
C GLY A 194 6.47 2.74 -8.96
N THR A 195 6.12 1.70 -8.19
CA THR A 195 4.74 1.42 -7.77
C THR A 195 4.13 2.59 -7.01
N SER A 196 4.86 3.20 -6.08
CA SER A 196 4.37 4.38 -5.34
C SER A 196 4.20 5.61 -6.22
N ALA A 197 5.17 5.87 -7.11
CA ALA A 197 5.15 7.00 -8.01
C ALA A 197 3.97 6.94 -8.98
N VAL A 198 3.74 5.78 -9.62
CA VAL A 198 2.60 5.59 -10.54
C VAL A 198 1.28 5.74 -9.78
N ARG A 199 1.16 5.11 -8.59
CA ARG A 199 -0.07 5.17 -7.79
C ARG A 199 -0.41 6.58 -7.37
N MET A 200 0.55 7.30 -6.78
CA MET A 200 0.32 8.67 -6.33
C MET A 200 0.16 9.62 -7.51
N GLY A 201 0.91 9.44 -8.59
CA GLY A 201 0.79 10.24 -9.80
C GLY A 201 -0.60 10.11 -10.42
N ALA A 202 -1.09 8.89 -10.63
CA ALA A 202 -2.43 8.64 -11.15
C ALA A 202 -3.52 9.22 -10.23
N TYR A 203 -3.42 8.99 -8.92
CA TYR A 203 -4.37 9.52 -7.95
C TYR A 203 -4.39 11.07 -7.94
N ASN A 204 -3.21 11.70 -7.89
CA ASN A 204 -3.09 13.15 -7.86
C ASN A 204 -3.53 13.80 -9.17
N ALA A 205 -3.28 13.18 -10.33
CA ALA A 205 -3.76 13.66 -11.62
C ALA A 205 -5.30 13.66 -11.68
N MET A 206 -5.93 12.55 -11.29
CA MET A 206 -7.40 12.46 -11.21
C MET A 206 -7.98 13.46 -10.20
N ARG A 207 -7.34 13.59 -9.04
CA ARG A 207 -7.76 14.55 -8.01
C ARG A 207 -7.62 15.99 -8.46
N SER A 208 -6.52 16.34 -9.14
CA SER A 208 -6.31 17.68 -9.69
C SER A 208 -7.36 18.00 -10.75
N GLN A 209 -7.65 17.06 -11.66
CA GLN A 209 -8.66 17.26 -12.71
C GLN A 209 -10.06 17.42 -12.12
N TYR A 210 -10.40 16.64 -11.08
CA TYR A 210 -11.64 16.78 -10.35
C TYR A 210 -11.76 18.17 -9.71
N GLN A 211 -10.69 18.63 -9.05
CA GLN A 211 -10.66 19.95 -8.41
C GLN A 211 -10.76 21.09 -9.42
N THR A 212 -10.14 20.97 -10.60
CA THR A 212 -10.28 21.98 -11.67
C THR A 212 -11.72 22.04 -12.20
N ARG A 213 -12.43 20.90 -12.28
CA ARG A 213 -13.78 20.83 -12.87
C ARG A 213 -14.90 21.19 -11.90
N TYR A 214 -14.74 20.88 -10.62
CA TYR A 214 -15.78 21.05 -9.59
C TYR A 214 -15.41 22.04 -8.48
N GLY A 215 -14.21 22.65 -8.52
CA GLY A 215 -13.70 23.57 -7.51
C GLY A 215 -13.01 22.86 -6.35
N THR A 216 -13.02 23.46 -5.15
CA THR A 216 -12.49 22.85 -3.91
C THR A 216 -13.56 22.29 -2.97
N PRO A 217 -14.61 21.56 -3.42
CA PRO A 217 -15.48 20.87 -2.47
C PRO A 217 -14.73 19.68 -1.86
N PRO A 218 -15.10 19.27 -0.63
CA PRO A 218 -14.60 18.03 -0.06
C PRO A 218 -15.01 16.85 -0.95
N VAL A 219 -14.02 16.13 -1.48
CA VAL A 219 -14.23 14.95 -2.31
C VAL A 219 -15.01 13.91 -1.50
N ARG A 220 -16.09 13.38 -2.05
CA ARG A 220 -16.93 12.39 -1.36
C ARG A 220 -16.17 11.06 -1.25
N VAL A 221 -16.55 10.23 -0.28
CA VAL A 221 -15.87 8.97 0.02
C VAL A 221 -15.85 8.03 -1.19
N TYR A 222 -16.97 7.90 -1.92
CA TYR A 222 -17.06 7.03 -3.09
C TYR A 222 -16.21 7.52 -4.27
N GLU A 223 -16.04 8.84 -4.44
CA GLU A 223 -15.20 9.42 -5.49
C GLU A 223 -13.72 9.18 -5.19
N THR A 224 -13.35 9.36 -3.92
CA THR A 224 -11.99 9.05 -3.44
C THR A 224 -11.69 7.57 -3.64
N PHE A 225 -12.65 6.69 -3.33
CA PHE A 225 -12.53 5.27 -3.57
C PHE A 225 -12.39 4.93 -5.06
N ALA A 226 -13.22 5.51 -5.93
CA ALA A 226 -13.16 5.27 -7.38
C ALA A 226 -11.82 5.71 -7.99
N MET A 227 -11.34 6.91 -7.64
CA MET A 227 -10.01 7.38 -8.07
C MET A 227 -8.90 6.48 -7.52
N GLY A 228 -9.01 6.03 -6.26
CA GLY A 228 -8.07 5.08 -5.68
C GLY A 228 -8.03 3.74 -6.42
N ALA A 229 -9.21 3.20 -6.77
CA ALA A 229 -9.34 1.94 -7.50
C ALA A 229 -8.73 2.03 -8.91
N ILE A 230 -9.04 3.10 -9.67
CA ILE A 230 -8.48 3.34 -11.01
C ILE A 230 -6.96 3.51 -10.93
N ALA A 231 -6.46 4.29 -9.97
CA ALA A 231 -5.02 4.45 -9.75
C ALA A 231 -4.35 3.11 -9.42
N GLY A 232 -5.01 2.26 -8.62
CA GLY A 232 -4.55 0.92 -8.30
C GLY A 232 -4.40 0.04 -9.55
N VAL A 233 -5.44 0.00 -10.40
CA VAL A 233 -5.41 -0.77 -11.66
C VAL A 233 -4.30 -0.27 -12.58
N ALA A 234 -4.20 1.05 -12.79
CA ALA A 234 -3.14 1.66 -13.60
C ALA A 234 -1.74 1.31 -13.06
N THR A 235 -1.57 1.33 -11.74
CA THR A 235 -0.31 0.95 -11.09
C THR A 235 0.07 -0.49 -11.38
N VAL A 236 -0.88 -1.43 -11.29
CA VAL A 236 -0.61 -2.84 -11.58
C VAL A 236 -0.13 -3.00 -13.01
N TYR A 237 -0.85 -2.47 -14.01
CA TYR A 237 -0.44 -2.60 -15.42
C TYR A 237 0.92 -1.94 -15.72
N ALA A 238 1.21 -0.81 -15.09
CA ALA A 238 2.48 -0.11 -15.28
C ALA A 238 3.67 -0.82 -14.61
N THR A 239 3.45 -1.59 -13.55
CA THR A 239 4.54 -2.13 -12.71
C THR A 239 4.68 -3.65 -12.73
N GLN A 240 3.70 -4.39 -13.24
CA GLN A 240 3.77 -5.84 -13.36
C GLN A 240 4.91 -6.36 -14.28
N PRO A 241 5.33 -5.64 -15.34
CA PRO A 241 6.47 -6.06 -16.17
C PRO A 241 7.84 -5.98 -15.48
N LEU A 242 7.95 -5.31 -14.33
CA LEU A 242 9.17 -5.06 -13.55
C LEU A 242 9.36 -6.10 -12.44
#